data_AF-A0A812VFQ6-F1
#
_entry.id   AF-A0A812VFQ6-F1
#
_cell.length_a   1.000
_cell.length_b   1.000
_cell.length_c   1.000
_cell.angle_alpha   90.00
_cell.angle_beta   90.00
_cell.angle_gamma   90.00
#
_symmetry.space_group_name_H-M   'P 1'
#
loop_
_entity.id
_entity.type
_entity.pdbx_description
1 polymer ?
#
loop_
_entity_poly.entity_id
_entity_poly.type
_entity_poly.pdbx_seq_one_letter_code
_entity_poly.pdbx_strand_id
1 'polypeptide(L)'
;MLPNPGLLSWVVLILCPKWRHLTPIALFGPIINAITYTAVVSYTFTHPDPDSNADIKSLEGIVELFRNNDAVFAGWLHYCVFDPLVGLGEVLDSRKTGVPHLFVVPCLVLTMLLGPMGFLLYLCIRALTVYVKDDSFSVQ
;
A
#
# COMPACT_ATOMS: atom_id res chain seq x y z
N MET A 1 3.08 -14.85 -17.38
CA MET A 1 3.00 -14.00 -16.17
C MET A 1 2.44 -12.65 -16.61
N LEU A 2 1.21 -12.31 -16.26
CA LEU A 2 0.73 -10.94 -16.46
C LEU A 2 1.63 -10.01 -15.61
N PRO A 3 2.17 -8.90 -16.14
CA PRO A 3 2.83 -7.92 -15.29
C PRO A 3 1.83 -7.42 -14.25
N ASN A 4 2.23 -7.39 -12.97
CA ASN A 4 1.37 -6.91 -11.89
C ASN A 4 0.93 -5.46 -12.21
N PRO A 5 -0.38 -5.20 -12.37
CA PRO A 5 -0.86 -3.87 -12.73
C PRO A 5 -0.51 -2.80 -11.68
N GLY A 6 -0.16 -3.20 -10.46
CA GLY A 6 0.31 -2.31 -9.40
C GLY A 6 1.59 -1.55 -9.73
N LEU A 7 2.44 -2.03 -10.65
CA LEU A 7 3.64 -1.30 -11.07
C LEU A 7 3.31 0.07 -11.70
N LEU A 8 2.19 0.15 -12.43
CA LEU A 8 1.74 1.40 -13.02
C LEU A 8 1.39 2.44 -11.94
N SER A 9 0.79 2.00 -10.83
CA SER A 9 0.48 2.84 -9.69
C SER A 9 1.74 3.46 -9.09
N TRP A 10 2.80 2.67 -8.90
CA TRP A 10 4.06 3.18 -8.36
C TRP A 10 4.76 4.17 -9.28
N VAL A 11 4.79 3.89 -10.59
CA VAL A 11 5.41 4.77 -11.58
C VAL A 11 4.76 6.16 -11.55
N VAL A 12 3.43 6.24 -11.54
CA VAL A 12 2.74 7.55 -11.52
C VAL A 12 2.92 8.28 -10.18
N LEU A 13 2.98 7.57 -9.06
CA LEU A 13 3.19 8.16 -7.73
C LEU A 13 4.60 8.75 -7.59
N ILE A 14 5.62 8.06 -8.11
CA ILE A 14 7.02 8.49 -7.98
C ILE A 14 7.31 9.63 -8.97
N LEU A 15 6.92 9.50 -10.23
CA LEU A 15 7.37 10.40 -11.30
C LEU A 15 6.46 11.61 -11.53
N CYS A 16 5.16 11.47 -11.24
CA CYS A 16 4.15 12.45 -11.66
C CYS A 16 3.35 13.03 -10.48
N PRO A 17 3.99 13.49 -9.38
CA PRO A 17 3.34 13.75 -8.10
C PRO A 17 2.41 14.94 -8.09
N LYS A 18 2.32 15.75 -9.15
CA LYS A 18 1.39 16.90 -9.26
C LYS A 18 0.42 16.76 -10.44
N TRP A 19 0.41 15.60 -11.10
CA TRP A 19 -0.41 15.40 -12.28
C TRP A 19 -1.91 15.32 -11.94
N ARG A 20 -2.74 15.97 -12.76
CA ARG A 20 -4.21 16.01 -12.58
C ARG A 20 -4.88 14.64 -12.62
N HIS A 21 -4.28 13.69 -13.33
CA HIS A 21 -4.79 12.32 -13.51
C HIS A 21 -4.09 11.31 -12.60
N LEU A 22 -3.31 11.77 -11.62
CA LEU A 22 -2.58 10.88 -10.71
C LEU A 22 -3.51 9.88 -10.02
N THR A 23 -4.59 10.35 -9.40
CA THR A 23 -5.50 9.49 -8.62
C THR A 23 -6.14 8.38 -9.45
N PRO A 24 -6.83 8.64 -10.58
CA PRO A 24 -7.47 7.56 -11.33
C PRO A 24 -6.46 6.54 -11.87
N ILE A 25 -5.25 6.97 -12.26
CA ILE A 25 -4.22 6.06 -12.77
C ILE A 25 -3.56 5.27 -11.65
N ALA A 26 -3.31 5.91 -10.50
CA ALA A 26 -2.77 5.23 -9.31
C ALA A 26 -3.75 4.18 -8.76
N LEU A 27 -5.06 4.38 -8.91
CA LEU A 27 -6.08 3.43 -8.48
C LEU A 27 -6.29 2.25 -9.42
N PHE A 28 -5.83 2.32 -10.67
CA PHE A 28 -6.06 1.26 -11.66
C PHE A 28 -5.57 -0.11 -11.21
N GLY A 29 -4.32 -0.19 -10.73
CA GLY A 29 -3.73 -1.43 -10.20
C GLY A 29 -4.50 -1.99 -8.99
N PRO A 30 -4.68 -1.20 -7.91
CA PRO A 30 -5.45 -1.60 -6.74
C PRO A 30 -6.86 -2.07 -7.05
N ILE A 31 -7.58 -1.41 -7.97
CA ILE A 31 -8.95 -1.82 -8.33
C ILE A 31 -8.96 -3.21 -8.95
N ILE A 32 -8.06 -3.47 -9.92
CA ILE A 32 -7.97 -4.79 -10.57
C ILE A 32 -7.62 -5.85 -9.53
N ASN A 33 -6.60 -5.60 -8.71
CA ASN A 33 -6.16 -6.55 -7.69
C ASN A 33 -7.25 -6.79 -6.61
N ALA A 34 -8.04 -5.77 -6.26
CA ALA A 34 -9.14 -5.90 -5.30
C ALA A 34 -10.30 -6.74 -5.86
N ILE A 35 -10.61 -6.61 -7.14
CA ILE A 35 -11.60 -7.46 -7.82
C ILE A 35 -11.11 -8.91 -7.82
N THR A 36 -9.84 -9.15 -8.21
CA THR A 36 -9.25 -10.50 -8.20
C THR A 36 -9.23 -11.08 -6.80
N TYR A 37 -8.81 -10.30 -5.79
CA TYR A 37 -8.80 -10.71 -4.39
C TYR A 37 -10.19 -11.15 -3.92
N THR A 38 -11.21 -10.35 -4.23
CA THR A 38 -12.60 -10.65 -3.85
C THR A 38 -13.06 -11.98 -4.46
N ALA A 39 -12.73 -12.25 -5.73
CA ALA A 39 -13.06 -13.51 -6.38
C ALA A 39 -12.34 -14.71 -5.73
N VAL A 40 -11.03 -14.60 -5.50
CA VAL A 40 -10.22 -15.67 -4.87
C VAL A 40 -10.74 -15.99 -3.48
N VAL A 41 -10.91 -14.97 -2.63
CA VAL A 41 -11.36 -15.15 -1.25
C VAL A 41 -12.78 -15.73 -1.22
N SER A 42 -13.70 -15.25 -2.07
CA SER A 42 -15.05 -15.80 -2.16
C SER A 42 -15.05 -17.27 -2.59
N TYR A 43 -14.15 -17.65 -3.50
CA TYR A 43 -13.98 -19.04 -3.92
C TYR A 43 -13.50 -19.92 -2.75
N THR A 44 -12.47 -19.49 -2.02
CA THR A 44 -11.95 -20.22 -0.86
C THR A 44 -13.00 -20.38 0.25
N PHE A 45 -13.83 -19.38 0.51
CA PHE A 45 -14.91 -19.49 1.49
C PHE A 45 -16.04 -20.45 1.08
N THR A 46 -16.25 -20.62 -0.23
CA THR A 46 -17.28 -21.55 -0.75
C THR A 46 -16.75 -22.97 -0.95
N HIS A 47 -15.43 -23.15 -0.94
CA HIS A 47 -14.74 -24.43 -1.08
C HIS A 47 -13.71 -24.60 0.05
N PRO A 48 -14.15 -24.65 1.33
CA PRO A 48 -13.23 -24.79 2.44
C PRO A 48 -12.53 -26.15 2.39
N ASP A 49 -11.24 -26.15 2.72
CA ASP A 49 -10.49 -27.38 2.94
C ASP A 49 -10.90 -27.98 4.31
N PRO A 50 -11.55 -29.15 4.33
CA PRO A 50 -12.10 -29.73 5.56
C PRO A 50 -11.03 -30.16 6.56
N ASP A 51 -9.78 -30.36 6.11
CA ASP A 51 -8.66 -30.79 6.97
C ASP A 51 -7.82 -29.60 7.46
N SER A 52 -8.16 -28.38 7.05
CA SER A 52 -7.41 -27.17 7.40
C SER A 52 -7.74 -26.67 8.81
N ASN A 53 -6.69 -26.52 9.63
CA ASN A 53 -6.74 -25.83 10.92
C ASN A 53 -6.29 -24.36 10.81
N ALA A 54 -6.34 -23.77 9.60
CA ALA A 54 -5.87 -22.41 9.37
C ALA A 54 -6.74 -21.38 10.12
N ASP A 55 -6.08 -20.41 10.75
CA ASP A 55 -6.73 -19.30 11.45
C ASP A 55 -5.85 -18.04 11.40
N ILE A 56 -6.45 -16.86 11.58
CA ILE A 56 -5.76 -15.55 11.53
C ILE A 56 -5.45 -14.97 12.92
N LYS A 57 -5.74 -15.72 13.98
CA LYS A 57 -5.62 -15.31 15.39
C LYS A 57 -4.34 -15.84 16.03
N SER A 58 -3.75 -16.89 15.46
CA SER A 58 -2.52 -17.53 15.95
C SER A 58 -1.44 -17.54 14.86
N LEU A 59 -0.17 -17.53 15.27
CA LEU A 59 0.94 -17.66 14.33
C LEU A 59 0.92 -19.03 13.63
N GLU A 60 0.56 -20.08 14.35
CA GLU A 60 0.46 -21.45 13.83
C GLU A 60 -0.62 -21.55 12.74
N GLY A 61 -1.80 -20.98 12.99
CA GLY A 61 -2.88 -20.90 12.00
C GLY A 61 -2.48 -20.10 10.77
N ILE A 62 -1.74 -19.01 10.93
CA ILE A 62 -1.20 -18.24 9.80
C ILE A 62 -0.20 -19.08 9.02
N VAL A 63 0.74 -19.78 9.68
CA VAL A 63 1.70 -20.65 9.01
C VAL A 63 0.99 -21.73 8.19
N GLU A 64 -0.09 -22.32 8.74
CA GLU A 64 -0.89 -23.30 8.01
C GLU A 64 -1.60 -22.66 6.80
N LEU A 65 -2.16 -21.46 6.96
CA LEU A 65 -2.77 -20.70 5.86
C LEU A 65 -1.77 -20.47 4.71
N PHE A 66 -0.51 -20.17 5.04
CA PHE A 66 0.56 -19.95 4.04
C PHE A 66 1.06 -21.23 3.35
N ARG A 67 0.57 -22.41 3.73
CA ARG A 67 0.81 -23.66 2.97
C ARG A 67 -0.14 -23.81 1.79
N ASN A 68 -1.26 -23.09 1.79
CA ASN A 68 -2.23 -23.10 0.71
C ASN A 68 -1.87 -22.02 -0.33
N ASN A 69 -1.66 -22.44 -1.58
CA ASN A 69 -1.30 -21.53 -2.68
C ASN A 69 -2.34 -20.42 -2.93
N ASP A 70 -3.63 -20.72 -2.81
CA ASP A 70 -4.71 -19.74 -3.02
C ASP A 70 -4.72 -18.70 -1.91
N ALA A 71 -4.45 -19.12 -0.68
CA ALA A 71 -4.35 -18.20 0.45
C ALA A 71 -3.10 -17.33 0.39
N VAL A 72 -1.95 -17.88 -0.03
CA VAL A 72 -0.73 -17.11 -0.32
C VAL A 72 -0.99 -16.09 -1.43
N PHE A 73 -1.68 -16.49 -2.50
CA PHE A 73 -2.04 -15.60 -3.59
C PHE A 73 -3.00 -14.49 -3.15
N ALA A 74 -3.99 -14.81 -2.31
CA ALA A 74 -4.87 -13.82 -1.70
C ALA A 74 -4.08 -12.83 -0.82
N GLY A 75 -3.13 -13.31 -0.02
CA GLY A 75 -2.21 -12.47 0.76
C GLY A 75 -1.36 -11.55 -0.12
N TRP A 76 -0.80 -12.08 -1.21
CA TRP A 76 -0.06 -11.29 -2.20
C TRP A 76 -0.92 -10.17 -2.82
N LEU A 77 -2.15 -10.50 -3.24
CA LEU A 77 -3.09 -9.52 -3.79
C LEU A 77 -3.46 -8.47 -2.76
N HIS A 78 -3.62 -8.85 -1.48
CA HIS A 78 -3.87 -7.92 -0.39
C HIS A 78 -2.79 -6.84 -0.32
N TYR A 79 -1.50 -7.21 -0.31
CA TYR A 79 -0.40 -6.23 -0.37
C TYR A 79 -0.43 -5.38 -1.66
N CYS A 80 -0.68 -6.01 -2.80
CA CYS A 80 -0.78 -5.31 -4.09
C CYS A 80 -1.96 -4.33 -4.21
N VAL A 81 -2.93 -4.40 -3.30
CA VAL A 81 -4.02 -3.43 -3.17
C VAL A 81 -3.64 -2.35 -2.17
N PHE A 82 -3.27 -2.73 -0.95
CA PHE A 82 -3.14 -1.80 0.16
C PHE A 82 -1.85 -0.97 0.09
N ASP A 83 -0.73 -1.52 -0.35
CA ASP A 83 0.53 -0.76 -0.39
C ASP A 83 0.44 0.44 -1.36
N PRO A 84 -0.07 0.30 -2.60
CA PRO A 84 -0.23 1.46 -3.48
C PRO A 84 -1.30 2.45 -2.99
N LEU A 85 -2.33 1.99 -2.25
CA LEU A 85 -3.31 2.89 -1.63
C LEU A 85 -2.68 3.73 -0.51
N VAL A 86 -1.79 3.13 0.29
CA VAL A 86 -0.99 3.85 1.29
C VAL A 86 -0.06 4.85 0.60
N GLY A 87 0.68 4.43 -0.44
CA GLY A 87 1.53 5.33 -1.21
C GLY A 87 0.77 6.49 -1.88
N LEU A 88 -0.43 6.24 -2.39
CA LEU A 88 -1.33 7.30 -2.87
C LEU A 88 -1.70 8.26 -1.73
N GLY A 89 -1.99 7.74 -0.53
CA GLY A 89 -2.20 8.51 0.68
C GLY A 89 -1.02 9.42 1.01
N GLU A 90 0.21 8.91 0.98
CA GLU A 90 1.44 9.68 1.21
C GLU A 90 1.58 10.85 0.21
N VAL A 91 1.34 10.59 -1.09
CA VAL A 91 1.42 11.64 -2.12
C VAL A 91 0.32 12.70 -1.95
N LEU A 92 -0.90 12.28 -1.63
CA LEU A 92 -2.01 13.22 -1.44
C LEU A 92 -1.87 14.03 -0.14
N ASP A 93 -1.39 13.42 0.93
CA ASP A 93 -1.13 14.11 2.19
C ASP A 93 0.06 15.07 2.08
N SER A 94 1.15 14.68 1.40
CA SER A 94 2.33 15.54 1.22
C SER A 94 2.02 16.81 0.43
N ARG A 95 1.13 16.72 -0.56
CA ARG A 95 0.58 17.90 -1.27
C ARG A 95 -0.13 18.88 -0.32
N LYS A 96 -0.84 18.39 0.69
CA LYS A 96 -1.59 19.22 1.64
C LYS A 96 -0.68 19.80 2.72
N THR A 97 0.25 19.00 3.23
CA THR A 97 1.15 19.37 4.32
C THR A 97 2.38 20.15 3.84
N GLY A 98 2.65 20.14 2.53
CA GLY A 98 3.78 20.83 1.93
C GLY A 98 5.10 20.07 2.04
N VAL A 99 5.06 18.76 2.35
CA VAL A 99 6.25 17.90 2.36
C VAL A 99 6.83 17.84 0.94
N PRO A 100 8.11 18.18 0.73
CA PRO A 100 8.72 18.12 -0.59
C PRO A 100 8.74 16.68 -1.12
N HIS A 101 8.30 16.50 -2.37
CA HIS A 101 8.18 15.16 -2.98
C HIS A 101 9.49 14.37 -2.98
N LEU A 102 10.64 15.04 -3.02
CA LEU A 102 11.95 14.38 -2.95
C LEU A 102 12.12 13.53 -1.67
N PHE A 103 11.53 13.96 -0.55
CA PHE A 103 11.52 13.18 0.70
C PHE A 103 10.44 12.10 0.71
N VAL A 104 9.40 12.23 -0.11
CA VAL A 104 8.32 11.23 -0.25
C VAL A 104 8.78 10.05 -1.09
N VAL A 105 9.62 10.24 -2.09
CA VAL A 105 10.14 9.16 -2.96
C VAL A 105 10.77 7.99 -2.18
N PRO A 106 11.73 8.18 -1.24
CA PRO A 106 12.27 7.07 -0.46
C PRO A 106 11.20 6.40 0.42
N CYS A 107 10.20 7.15 0.92
CA CYS A 107 9.05 6.55 1.62
C CYS A 107 8.26 5.65 0.69
N LEU A 108 7.90 6.11 -0.51
CA LEU A 108 7.16 5.33 -1.51
C LEU A 108 7.88 4.04 -1.90
N VAL A 109 9.21 4.10 -2.08
CA VAL A 109 10.02 2.91 -2.38
C VAL A 109 9.99 1.92 -1.21
N LEU A 110 10.10 2.42 0.02
CA LEU A 110 9.98 1.57 1.21
C LEU A 110 8.56 1.06 1.41
N THR A 111 7.51 1.82 1.09
CA THR A 111 6.12 1.35 1.18
C THR A 111 5.84 0.29 0.13
N MET A 112 6.44 0.40 -1.06
CA MET A 112 6.33 -0.64 -2.09
C MET A 112 7.00 -1.96 -1.70
N LEU A 113 8.13 -1.90 -0.99
CA LEU A 113 8.93 -3.10 -0.66
C LEU A 113 8.63 -3.66 0.74
N LEU A 114 8.35 -2.78 1.68
CA LEU A 114 8.29 -2.99 3.12
C LEU A 114 7.14 -2.16 3.74
N GLY A 115 5.99 -2.08 3.06
CA GLY A 115 4.74 -1.39 3.43
C GLY A 115 4.78 -0.51 4.69
N PRO A 116 4.66 -1.11 5.89
CA PRO A 116 4.63 -0.38 7.15
C PRO A 116 5.84 0.52 7.43
N MET A 117 7.04 0.13 6.99
CA MET A 117 8.28 0.90 7.22
C MET A 117 8.30 2.21 6.42
N GLY A 118 7.87 2.18 5.16
CA GLY A 118 7.79 3.39 4.34
C GLY A 118 6.72 4.35 4.85
N PHE A 119 5.57 3.82 5.25
CA PHE A 119 4.50 4.61 5.87
C PHE A 119 4.98 5.29 7.17
N LEU A 120 5.68 4.54 8.05
CA LEU A 120 6.23 5.09 9.28
C LEU A 120 7.26 6.20 8.99
N LEU A 121 8.16 5.98 8.03
CA LEU A 121 9.14 6.98 7.62
C LEU A 121 8.44 8.26 7.12
N TYR A 122 7.39 8.11 6.31
CA TYR A 122 6.59 9.24 5.83
C TYR A 122 6.00 10.05 6.99
N LEU A 123 5.40 9.38 7.98
CA LEU A 123 4.84 10.05 9.15
C LEU A 123 5.89 10.85 9.93
N CYS A 124 7.10 10.31 10.09
CA CYS A 124 8.20 11.02 10.75
C CYS A 124 8.61 12.29 9.97
N ILE A 125 8.80 12.18 8.65
CA ILE A 125 9.18 13.32 7.79
C ILE A 125 8.08 14.39 7.79
N ARG A 126 6.82 13.96 7.70
CA ARG A 126 5.66 14.85 7.77
C ARG A 126 5.62 15.61 9.09
N ALA A 127 5.81 14.93 10.22
CA ALA A 127 5.79 15.56 11.55
C ALA A 127 6.89 16.62 11.68
N LEU A 128 8.12 16.31 11.24
CA LEU A 128 9.23 17.26 11.25
C LEU A 128 8.95 18.48 10.36
N THR A 129 8.38 18.26 9.17
CA THR A 129 8.07 19.34 8.22
C THR A 129 7.03 20.30 8.80
N VAL A 130 5.96 19.76 9.39
CA VAL A 130 4.90 20.58 10.02
C VAL A 130 5.44 21.35 11.22
N TYR A 131 6.22 20.69 12.09
CA TYR A 131 6.83 21.32 13.26
C TYR A 131 7.74 22.50 12.88
N VAL A 132 8.64 22.32 11.91
CA VAL A 132 9.55 23.40 11.44
C VAL A 132 8.76 24.57 10.87
N LYS A 133 7.64 24.30 10.20
CA LYS A 133 6.78 25.34 9.64
C LYS A 133 6.12 26.17 10.75
N ASP A 134 5.55 25.53 11.76
CA ASP A 134 4.90 26.23 12.88
C ASP A 134 5.89 27.10 13.67
N ASP A 135 7.10 26.60 13.90
CA ASP A 135 8.15 27.36 14.62
C ASP A 135 8.64 28.58 13.81
N SER A 136 8.63 28.49 12.47
CA SER A 136 8.96 29.64 11.62
C SER A 136 7.91 30.76 11.66
N PHE A 137 6.65 30.45 12.00
CA PHE A 137 5.56 31.44 12.11
C PHE A 137 5.46 32.08 13.50
N SER A 138 6.03 31.48 14.54
CA SER A 138 6.00 32.01 15.92
C SER A 138 7.08 33.06 16.20
N VAL A 139 8.08 33.19 15.31
CA VAL A 139 9.24 34.08 15.46
C VAL A 139 9.11 35.38 14.62
N GLN A 140 8.00 35.57 13.89
CA GLN A 140 7.67 36.79 13.15
C GLN A 140 6.59 37.61 13.87
#